data_AF-A0A955FTP2-F1
#
_entry.id   AF-A0A955FTP2-F1
#
_cell.length_a   1.000
_cell.length_b   1.000
_cell.length_c   1.000
_cell.angle_alpha   90.00
_cell.angle_beta   90.00
_cell.angle_gamma   90.00
#
_symmetry.space_group_name_H-M   'P 1'
#
loop_
_entity.id
_entity.type
_entity.pdbx_description
1 polymer ?
#
loop_
_entity_poly.entity_id
_entity_poly.type
_entity_poly.pdbx_seq_one_letter_code
_entity_poly.pdbx_strand_id
1 'polypeptide(L)'
;MSAIDDYRKETIRYIVGAVAAAVLTYVVYMVAVEQRLEAVWLAVVALGLAMVQLLVQMVSFLHLGNETKPRWKAQSFVFAFLMATVIVVGSIWIMANLDYNMGMSPQQMDEYMIKQNKKGF
;
A
#
# COMPACT_ATOMS: atom_id res chain seq x y z
N MET A 1 9.21 36.30 21.07
CA MET A 1 8.16 35.38 21.54
C MET A 1 7.51 34.58 20.40
N SER A 2 7.30 35.11 19.18
CA SER A 2 6.54 34.39 18.12
C SER A 2 7.30 33.27 17.37
N ALA A 3 8.62 33.38 17.19
CA ALA A 3 9.39 32.37 16.45
C ALA A 3 9.49 31.01 17.18
N ILE A 4 9.51 31.02 18.52
CA ILE A 4 9.52 29.79 19.34
C ILE A 4 8.16 29.09 19.26
N ASP A 5 7.06 29.85 19.18
CA ASP A 5 5.71 29.29 19.07
C ASP A 5 5.45 28.65 17.70
N ASP A 6 5.97 29.22 16.61
CA ASP A 6 5.90 28.62 15.26
C ASP A 6 6.71 27.32 15.18
N TYR A 7 7.94 27.32 15.70
CA TYR A 7 8.77 26.11 15.71
C TYR A 7 8.12 24.97 16.50
N ARG A 8 7.52 25.30 17.65
CA ARG A 8 6.80 24.33 18.50
C ARG A 8 5.59 23.72 17.79
N LYS A 9 4.79 24.52 17.07
CA LYS A 9 3.63 24.03 16.32
C LYS A 9 4.03 23.08 15.19
N GLU A 10 5.12 23.39 14.50
CA GLU A 10 5.68 22.54 13.45
C GLU A 10 6.14 21.19 14.01
N THR A 11 6.95 21.19 15.08
CA THR A 11 7.43 19.96 15.69
C THR A 11 6.28 19.10 16.26
N ILE A 12 5.23 19.73 16.83
CA ILE A 12 4.05 19.01 17.32
C ILE A 12 3.30 18.34 16.17
N ARG A 13 3.13 19.00 15.01
CA ARG A 13 2.51 18.37 13.83
C ARG A 13 3.29 17.15 13.35
N TYR A 14 4.63 17.24 13.30
CA TYR A 14 5.50 16.10 12.97
C TYR A 14 5.32 14.94 13.94
N ILE A 15 5.36 15.21 15.24
CA ILE A 15 5.25 14.19 16.28
C ILE A 15 3.85 13.56 16.25
N VAL A 16 2.79 14.34 16.08
CA VAL A 16 1.41 13.83 15.99
C VAL A 16 1.25 12.94 14.76
N GLY A 17 1.77 13.33 13.59
CA GLY A 17 1.75 12.48 12.40
C GLY A 17 2.53 11.17 12.58
N ALA A 18 3.72 11.25 13.18
CA ALA A 18 4.54 10.08 13.47
C ALA A 18 3.87 9.11 14.46
N VAL A 19 3.27 9.63 15.53
CA VAL A 19 2.54 8.83 16.52
C VAL A 19 1.27 8.24 15.90
N ALA A 20 0.53 9.00 15.10
CA ALA A 20 -0.66 8.50 14.40
C ALA A 20 -0.30 7.36 13.44
N ALA A 21 0.79 7.49 12.67
CA ALA A 21 1.28 6.42 11.79
C ALA A 21 1.74 5.19 12.58
N ALA A 22 2.40 5.37 13.73
CA ALA A 22 2.84 4.27 14.59
C ALA A 22 1.64 3.49 15.19
N VAL A 23 0.64 4.21 15.71
CA VAL A 23 -0.60 3.62 16.24
C VAL A 23 -1.35 2.87 15.14
N LEU A 24 -1.48 3.47 13.96
CA LEU A 24 -2.15 2.81 12.83
C LEU A 24 -1.39 1.53 12.42
N THR A 25 -0.07 1.57 12.34
CA THR A 25 0.77 0.38 12.06
C THR A 25 0.50 -0.73 13.07
N TYR A 26 0.41 -0.38 14.36
CA TYR A 26 0.14 -1.33 15.43
C TYR A 26 -1.26 -1.96 15.28
N VAL A 27 -2.27 -1.18 14.93
CA VAL A 27 -3.62 -1.69 14.63
C VAL A 27 -3.61 -2.63 13.42
N VAL A 28 -2.93 -2.28 12.33
CA VAL A 28 -2.79 -3.15 11.15
C VAL A 28 -2.14 -4.48 11.53
N TYR A 29 -1.07 -4.43 12.34
CA TYR A 29 -0.39 -5.62 12.83
C TYR A 29 -1.31 -6.53 13.65
N MET A 30 -2.08 -5.96 14.60
CA MET A 30 -3.01 -6.74 15.42
C MET A 30 -4.07 -7.43 14.56
N VAL A 31 -4.67 -6.71 13.60
CA VAL A 31 -5.66 -7.27 12.68
C VAL A 31 -5.08 -8.43 11.85
N ALA A 32 -3.82 -8.34 11.43
CA ALA A 32 -3.15 -9.39 10.67
C ALA A 32 -2.79 -10.62 11.52
N VAL A 33 -2.43 -10.43 12.80
CA VAL A 33 -1.97 -11.51 13.68
C VAL A 33 -3.11 -12.27 14.34
N GLU A 34 -4.16 -11.58 14.77
CA GLU A 34 -5.24 -12.25 15.50
C GLU A 34 -6.06 -13.21 14.63
N GLN A 35 -5.96 -13.10 13.29
CA GLN A 35 -6.58 -13.97 12.28
C GLN A 35 -8.03 -14.40 12.61
N ARG A 36 -8.81 -13.52 13.24
CA ARG A 36 -10.18 -13.82 13.70
C ARG A 36 -11.22 -13.84 12.57
N LEU A 37 -10.77 -13.56 11.35
CA LEU A 37 -11.59 -13.50 10.15
C LEU A 37 -11.24 -14.67 9.24
N GLU A 38 -12.23 -15.17 8.50
CA GLU A 38 -11.98 -16.09 7.39
C GLU A 38 -10.95 -15.50 6.42
N ALA A 39 -10.15 -16.36 5.79
CA ALA A 39 -8.98 -15.98 5.00
C ALA A 39 -9.27 -14.92 3.92
N VAL A 40 -10.45 -15.00 3.28
CA VAL A 40 -10.87 -14.02 2.26
C VAL A 40 -11.11 -12.65 2.88
N TRP A 41 -11.86 -12.59 3.98
CA TRP A 41 -12.16 -11.34 4.68
C TRP A 41 -10.90 -10.72 5.30
N LEU A 42 -10.01 -11.55 5.82
CA LEU A 42 -8.72 -11.10 6.33
C LEU A 42 -7.89 -10.45 5.23
N ALA A 43 -7.79 -11.07 4.05
CA ALA A 43 -7.03 -10.53 2.92
C ALA A 43 -7.59 -9.17 2.46
N VAL A 44 -8.92 -9.06 2.33
CA VAL A 44 -9.59 -7.80 1.94
C VAL A 44 -9.33 -6.69 2.95
N VAL A 45 -9.52 -6.97 4.24
CA VAL A 45 -9.32 -5.99 5.31
C VAL A 45 -7.85 -5.59 5.42
N ALA A 46 -6.93 -6.54 5.35
CA ALA A 46 -5.49 -6.28 5.41
C ALA A 46 -5.03 -5.40 4.24
N LEU A 47 -5.52 -5.66 3.02
CA LEU A 47 -5.17 -4.90 1.83
C LEU A 47 -5.74 -3.47 1.89
N GLY A 48 -6.97 -3.30 2.38
CA GLY A 48 -7.57 -1.99 2.64
C GLY A 48 -6.78 -1.20 3.69
N LEU A 49 -6.43 -1.84 4.81
CA LEU A 49 -5.60 -1.24 5.87
C LEU A 49 -4.21 -0.86 5.38
N ALA A 50 -3.59 -1.69 4.54
CA ALA A 50 -2.28 -1.39 3.93
C ALA A 50 -2.33 -0.14 3.04
N MET A 51 -3.41 0.05 2.28
CA MET A 51 -3.61 1.25 1.47
C MET A 51 -3.77 2.51 2.33
N VAL A 52 -4.57 2.44 3.39
CA VAL A 52 -4.74 3.57 4.34
C VAL A 52 -3.42 3.88 5.05
N GLN A 53 -2.68 2.85 5.45
CA GLN A 53 -1.37 2.99 6.08
C GLN A 53 -0.37 3.70 5.15
N LEU A 54 -0.33 3.32 3.87
CA LEU A 54 0.50 3.94 2.85
C LEU A 54 0.17 5.45 2.74
N LEU A 55 -1.12 5.81 2.71
CA LEU A 55 -1.56 7.21 2.69
C LEU A 55 -1.12 7.99 3.93
N VAL A 56 -1.33 7.45 5.13
CA VAL A 56 -0.98 8.13 6.39
C VAL A 56 0.53 8.32 6.54
N GLN A 57 1.32 7.32 6.16
CA GLN A 57 2.78 7.42 6.14
C GLN A 57 3.25 8.47 5.14
N MET A 58 2.69 8.49 3.93
CA MET A 58 3.02 9.53 2.95
C MET A 58 2.68 10.94 3.45
N VAL A 59 1.51 11.15 4.07
CA VAL A 59 1.13 12.47 4.61
C VAL A 59 2.04 12.89 5.77
N SER A 60 2.38 11.96 6.67
CA SER A 60 3.19 12.26 7.85
C SER A 60 4.67 12.48 7.52
N PHE A 61 5.25 11.68 6.63
CA PHE A 61 6.66 11.76 6.27
C PHE A 61 6.97 12.77 5.15
N LEU A 62 6.04 13.02 4.21
CA LEU A 62 6.35 13.80 3.01
C LEU A 62 6.13 15.31 3.14
N HIS A 63 5.84 15.81 4.34
CA HIS A 63 5.89 17.24 4.68
C HIS A 63 5.41 18.20 3.59
N LEU A 64 4.14 18.05 3.22
CA LEU A 64 3.43 18.94 2.31
C LEU A 64 3.12 20.27 3.00
N GLY A 65 4.13 21.11 3.07
CA GLY A 65 4.04 22.49 3.51
C GLY A 65 4.99 22.75 4.66
N ASN A 66 6.12 23.40 4.35
CA ASN A 66 6.53 24.57 5.12
C ASN A 66 7.55 25.48 4.41
N GLU A 67 7.31 25.76 3.13
CA GLU A 67 7.82 27.01 2.54
C GLU A 67 6.73 27.67 1.71
N THR A 68 6.73 29.01 1.70
CA THR A 68 5.72 29.94 1.18
C THR A 68 5.45 29.83 -0.33
N LYS A 69 5.97 28.80 -1.01
CA LYS A 69 5.67 28.42 -2.40
C LYS A 69 5.39 26.90 -2.55
N PRO A 70 4.33 26.33 -1.93
CA PRO A 70 4.20 24.87 -1.76
C PRO A 70 3.37 24.15 -2.84
N ARG A 71 2.78 24.85 -3.81
CA ARG A 71 1.82 24.28 -4.77
C ARG A 71 2.44 23.21 -5.69
N TRP A 72 3.68 23.41 -6.11
CA TRP A 72 4.36 22.50 -7.05
C TRP A 72 4.73 21.16 -6.43
N LYS A 73 5.13 21.14 -5.14
CA LYS A 73 5.44 19.90 -4.41
C LYS A 73 4.18 19.03 -4.23
N ALA A 74 3.03 19.67 -3.98
CA ALA A 74 1.73 18.99 -3.92
C ALA A 74 1.33 18.38 -5.26
N GLN A 75 1.51 19.11 -6.36
CA GLN A 75 1.19 18.62 -7.69
C GLN A 75 2.08 17.43 -8.11
N SER A 76 3.39 17.50 -7.87
CA SER A 76 4.30 16.39 -8.16
C SER A 76 3.97 15.15 -7.33
N PHE A 77 3.51 15.33 -6.08
CA PHE A 77 3.09 14.22 -5.23
C PHE A 77 1.80 13.55 -5.72
N VAL A 78 0.77 14.33 -6.05
CA VAL A 78 -0.48 13.78 -6.59
C VAL A 78 -0.21 13.03 -7.89
N PHE A 79 0.68 13.55 -8.74
CA PHE A 79 1.12 12.86 -9.96
C PHE A 79 1.81 11.52 -9.65
N ALA A 80 2.77 11.49 -8.71
CA ALA A 80 3.44 10.26 -8.31
C ALA A 80 2.47 9.22 -7.72
N PHE A 81 1.51 9.67 -6.90
CA PHE A 81 0.48 8.79 -6.33
C PHE A 81 -0.46 8.22 -7.39
N LEU A 82 -0.89 9.04 -8.34
CA LEU A 82 -1.68 8.60 -9.50
C LEU A 82 -0.92 7.56 -10.32
N MET A 83 0.36 7.82 -10.61
CA MET A 83 1.21 6.91 -11.35
C MET A 83 1.37 5.56 -10.62
N ALA A 84 1.65 5.59 -9.31
CA ALA A 84 1.73 4.37 -8.50
C ALA A 84 0.43 3.57 -8.51
N THR A 85 -0.73 4.25 -8.39
CA THR A 85 -2.04 3.61 -8.43
C THR A 85 -2.30 2.95 -9.79
N VAL A 86 -2.00 3.66 -10.88
CA VAL A 86 -2.15 3.13 -12.24
C VAL A 86 -1.23 1.91 -12.46
N ILE A 87 0.00 1.95 -11.98
CA ILE A 87 0.94 0.81 -12.11
C ILE A 87 0.42 -0.39 -11.32
N VAL A 88 0.00 -0.23 -10.07
CA VAL A 88 -0.46 -1.36 -9.23
C VAL A 88 -1.75 -1.94 -9.78
N VAL A 89 -2.78 -1.11 -9.99
CA VAL A 89 -4.08 -1.56 -10.50
C VAL A 89 -3.95 -2.10 -11.91
N GLY A 90 -3.17 -1.42 -12.77
CA GLY A 90 -2.88 -1.86 -14.12
C GLY A 90 -2.13 -3.19 -14.15
N SER A 91 -1.16 -3.41 -13.27
CA SER A 91 -0.42 -4.68 -13.21
C SER A 91 -1.32 -5.83 -12.78
N ILE A 92 -2.16 -5.62 -11.75
CA ILE A 92 -3.13 -6.63 -11.30
C ILE A 92 -4.12 -6.93 -12.42
N TRP A 93 -4.64 -5.92 -13.10
CA TRP A 93 -5.60 -6.09 -14.20
C TRP A 93 -4.99 -6.82 -15.40
N ILE A 94 -3.78 -6.44 -15.81
CA ILE A 94 -3.05 -7.11 -16.91
C ILE A 94 -2.80 -8.56 -16.56
N MET A 95 -2.32 -8.86 -15.34
CA MET A 95 -2.07 -10.24 -14.91
C MET A 95 -3.37 -11.06 -14.88
N ALA A 96 -4.47 -10.50 -14.35
CA ALA A 96 -5.76 -11.18 -14.32
C ALA A 96 -6.33 -11.43 -15.73
N ASN A 97 -6.19 -10.46 -16.64
CA ASN A 97 -6.63 -10.60 -18.02
C ASN A 97 -5.78 -11.61 -18.81
N LEU A 98 -4.47 -11.62 -18.56
CA LEU A 98 -3.56 -12.58 -19.15
C LEU A 98 -3.85 -14.00 -18.67
N ASP A 99 -4.09 -14.19 -17.37
CA ASP A 99 -4.48 -15.48 -16.78
C ASP A 99 -5.81 -15.98 -17.37
N TYR A 100 -6.80 -15.09 -17.53
CA TYR A 100 -8.06 -15.43 -18.19
C TYR A 100 -7.90 -15.83 -19.66
N ASN A 101 -7.01 -15.15 -20.41
CA ASN A 101 -6.77 -15.43 -21.83
C ASN A 101 -5.76 -16.56 -22.08
N MET A 102 -4.97 -16.94 -21.08
CA MET A 102 -4.10 -18.11 -21.14
C MET A 102 -4.92 -19.33 -20.74
N GLY A 103 -5.35 -20.14 -21.73
CA GLY A 103 -6.22 -21.30 -21.54
C GLY A 103 -5.67 -22.46 -20.68
N MET A 104 -4.57 -22.25 -19.97
CA MET A 104 -4.04 -23.19 -18.98
C MET A 104 -3.56 -22.38 -17.78
N SER A 105 -4.25 -22.52 -16.65
CA SER A 105 -3.84 -21.90 -15.39
C SER A 105 -2.48 -22.45 -14.92
N PRO A 106 -1.71 -21.70 -14.10
CA PRO A 106 -0.44 -22.18 -13.54
C PRO A 106 -0.56 -23.56 -12.86
N GLN A 107 -1.69 -23.80 -12.19
CA GLN A 107 -1.99 -25.08 -11.52
C GLN A 107 -2.13 -26.25 -12.50
N GLN A 108 -2.73 -26.01 -13.67
CA GLN A 108 -2.89 -27.03 -14.71
C GLN A 108 -1.58 -27.32 -15.44
N MET A 109 -0.70 -26.32 -15.60
CA MET A 109 0.65 -26.51 -16.12
C MET A 109 1.48 -27.35 -15.16
N ASP A 110 1.42 -27.06 -13.85
CA ASP A 110 2.08 -27.88 -12.82
C ASP A 110 1.59 -29.33 -12.86
N GLU A 111 0.27 -29.54 -12.95
CA GLU A 111 -0.29 -30.89 -13.05
C GLU A 111 0.12 -31.59 -14.36
N TYR A 112 0.18 -30.87 -15.48
CA TYR A 112 0.63 -31.39 -16.77
C TYR A 112 2.11 -31.79 -16.73
N MET A 113 2.97 -30.97 -16.12
CA MET A 113 4.41 -31.25 -15.96
C MET A 113 4.64 -32.44 -15.01
N ILE A 114 3.89 -32.53 -13.91
CA ILE A 114 3.92 -33.69 -13.00
C ILE A 114 3.44 -34.96 -13.72
N LYS A 115 2.37 -34.86 -14.52
CA LYS A 115 1.87 -36.00 -15.32
C LYS A 115 2.86 -36.39 -16.42
N GLN A 116 3.52 -35.45 -17.09
CA GLN A 116 4.54 -35.76 -18.10
C GLN A 116 5.77 -36.42 -17.48
N ASN A 117 6.28 -35.90 -16.36
CA ASN A 117 7.39 -36.51 -15.64
C ASN A 117 7.04 -37.96 -15.21
N LYS A 118 5.80 -38.20 -14.76
CA LYS A 118 5.30 -39.55 -14.46
C LYS A 118 5.06 -40.43 -15.69
N LYS A 119 4.82 -39.83 -16.86
CA LYS A 119 4.65 -40.51 -18.16
C LYS A 119 5.98 -40.66 -18.90
N GLY A 120 7.10 -40.67 -18.18
CA GLY A 120 8.43 -40.85 -18.74
C GLY A 120 8.45 -41.93 -19.84
N PHE A 121 9.28 -41.68 -20.85
CA PHE A 121 10.01 -42.80 -21.44
C PHE A 121 10.73 -43.55 -20.32
#